data_AF-A0A2V6LKD2-F1
#
_entry.id   AF-A0A2V6LKD2-F1
#
_cell.length_a   1.000
_cell.length_b   1.000
_cell.length_c   1.000
_cell.angle_alpha   90.00
_cell.angle_beta   90.00
_cell.angle_gamma   90.00
#
_symmetry.space_group_name_H-M   'P 1'
#
loop_
_entity.id
_entity.type
_entity.pdbx_description
1 polymer ?
#
loop_
_entity_poly.entity_id
_entity_poly.type
_entity_poly.pdbx_seq_one_letter_code
_entity_poly.pdbx_strand_id
1 'polypeptide(L)'
;MESESLIAHARSLHALIGIDGRDSLSQIMRDYKRITAKLAEIHWQRNFFDHRLRHDESLAEKFAYICQNPVRTGLVQDEQDWPYVFLAS
;
A
#
# COMPACT_ATOMS: atom_id res chain seq x y z
N MET A 1 10.66 -0.19 15.44
CA MET A 1 10.88 0.48 14.16
C MET A 1 10.29 -0.43 13.11
N GLU A 2 8.97 -0.46 13.06
CA GLU A 2 8.18 -1.18 12.07
C GLU A 2 7.05 -0.18 11.81
N SER A 3 6.96 0.31 10.59
CA SER A 3 5.93 1.29 10.20
C SER A 3 5.42 0.83 8.85
N GLU A 4 4.36 0.04 8.90
CA GLU A 4 3.62 -0.39 7.72
C GLU A 4 2.53 0.64 7.45
N SER A 5 2.46 1.10 6.20
CA SER A 5 1.56 2.18 5.81
C SER A 5 0.81 1.80 4.57
N LEU A 6 -0.52 1.87 4.65
CA LEU A 6 -1.45 1.48 3.59
C LEU A 6 -2.18 2.73 3.06
N ILE A 7 -2.08 2.99 1.75
CA ILE A 7 -2.74 4.09 1.05
C ILE A 7 -3.57 3.50 -0.09
N ALA A 8 -4.89 3.48 0.08
CA ALA A 8 -5.83 3.08 -0.96
C ALA A 8 -6.10 4.27 -1.89
N HIS A 9 -6.02 4.07 -3.21
CA HIS A 9 -6.56 4.92 -4.29
C HIS A 9 -7.84 4.22 -4.81
N ALA A 10 -8.86 4.96 -5.27
CA ALA A 10 -10.16 4.42 -5.69
C ALA A 10 -10.11 3.38 -6.86
N ARG A 11 -8.91 3.11 -7.39
CA ARG A 11 -8.62 2.07 -8.39
C ARG A 11 -7.41 1.17 -8.07
N SER A 12 -6.59 1.53 -7.08
CA SER A 12 -5.32 0.82 -6.79
C SER A 12 -4.90 1.03 -5.34
N LEU A 13 -4.27 0.04 -4.71
CA LEU A 13 -3.80 0.13 -3.33
C LEU A 13 -2.27 0.17 -3.35
N HIS A 14 -1.67 1.12 -2.64
CA HIS A 14 -0.23 1.20 -2.41
C HIS A 14 0.06 0.96 -0.94
N ALA A 15 1.05 0.11 -0.65
CA ALA A 15 1.38 -0.28 0.71
C ALA A 15 2.89 -0.37 0.88
N LEU A 16 3.39 0.09 2.02
CA LEU A 16 4.69 -0.30 2.56
C LEU A 16 4.45 -1.36 3.62
N ILE A 17 5.00 -2.55 3.40
CA ILE A 17 4.80 -3.74 4.24
C ILE A 17 6.17 -4.31 4.59
N GLY A 18 6.40 -4.55 5.87
CA GLY A 18 7.55 -5.26 6.41
C GLY A 18 7.23 -6.76 6.44
N ILE A 19 7.92 -7.54 5.62
CA ILE A 19 7.70 -8.98 5.57
C ILE A 19 8.91 -9.67 6.19
N ASP A 20 8.67 -10.50 7.19
CA ASP A 20 9.71 -11.34 7.75
C ASP A 20 10.17 -12.35 6.68
N GLY A 21 11.44 -12.75 6.68
CA GLY A 21 11.97 -13.61 5.61
C GLY A 21 11.35 -15.01 5.51
N ARG A 22 10.37 -15.35 6.35
CA ARG A 22 9.66 -16.63 6.35
C ARG A 22 8.41 -16.59 5.49
N ASP A 23 7.76 -15.43 5.40
CA ASP A 23 6.53 -15.27 4.64
C ASP A 23 6.79 -14.83 3.19
N SER A 24 5.95 -15.34 2.29
CA SER A 24 6.00 -14.96 0.88
C SER A 24 5.03 -13.81 0.60
N LEU A 25 5.52 -12.69 0.08
CA LEU A 25 4.68 -11.56 -0.37
C LEU A 25 3.55 -12.03 -1.30
N SER A 26 3.83 -12.95 -2.22
CA SER A 26 2.83 -13.51 -3.13
C SER A 26 1.72 -14.26 -2.40
N GLN A 27 2.03 -14.93 -1.30
CA GLN A 27 1.05 -15.65 -0.49
C GLN A 27 0.21 -14.67 0.34
N ILE A 28 0.85 -13.68 0.98
CA ILE A 28 0.18 -12.58 1.69
C ILE A 28 -0.79 -11.86 0.75
N MET A 29 -0.33 -11.42 -0.42
CA MET A 29 -1.16 -10.69 -1.39
C MET A 29 -2.32 -11.53 -1.92
N ARG A 30 -2.10 -12.83 -2.14
CA ARG A 30 -3.19 -13.74 -2.55
C ARG A 30 -4.26 -13.82 -1.47
N ASP A 31 -3.87 -14.01 -0.21
CA ASP A 31 -4.81 -14.20 0.87
C ASP A 31 -5.53 -12.89 1.21
N TYR A 32 -4.82 -11.76 1.22
CA TYR A 32 -5.40 -10.42 1.36
C TYR A 32 -6.48 -10.15 0.31
N LYS A 33 -6.17 -10.36 -0.98
CA LYS A 33 -7.13 -10.17 -2.08
C LYS A 33 -8.34 -11.10 -1.95
N ARG A 34 -8.11 -12.36 -1.55
CA ARG A 34 -9.19 -13.35 -1.37
C ARG A 34 -10.13 -12.96 -0.22
N ILE A 35 -9.57 -12.51 0.91
CA ILE A 35 -10.36 -12.14 2.09
C ILE A 35 -11.16 -10.87 1.81
N THR A 36 -10.52 -9.82 1.31
CA THR A 36 -11.17 -8.53 1.03
C THR A 36 -12.18 -8.60 -0.13
N ALA A 37 -11.96 -9.45 -1.13
CA ALA A 37 -12.96 -9.70 -2.17
C ALA A 37 -14.25 -10.32 -1.60
N LYS A 38 -14.14 -11.16 -0.55
CA LYS A 38 -15.31 -11.79 0.08
C LYS A 38 -16.00 -10.89 1.09
N LEU A 39 -15.23 -10.17 1.90
CA LEU A 39 -15.75 -9.40 3.03
C LEU A 39 -16.19 -7.99 2.65
N ALA A 40 -15.53 -7.38 1.66
CA ALA A 40 -15.75 -6.00 1.25
C ALA A 40 -16.13 -5.88 -0.24
N GLU A 41 -16.42 -7.01 -0.90
CA GLU A 41 -16.84 -7.09 -2.32
C GLU A 41 -15.87 -6.36 -3.28
N ILE A 42 -14.58 -6.34 -2.94
CA ILE A 42 -13.56 -5.66 -3.74
C ILE A 42 -13.17 -6.51 -4.96
N HIS A 43 -13.35 -5.93 -6.14
CA HIS A 43 -12.90 -6.51 -7.40
C HIS A 43 -11.44 -6.18 -7.68
N TRP A 44 -10.53 -7.07 -7.26
CA TRP A 44 -9.10 -6.89 -7.49
C TRP A 44 -8.67 -7.19 -8.92
N GLN A 45 -7.75 -6.38 -9.44
CA GLN A 45 -7.01 -6.73 -10.66
C GLN A 45 -6.17 -8.00 -10.47
N ARG A 46 -6.02 -8.76 -11.56
CA ARG A 46 -5.09 -9.90 -11.63
C ARG A 46 -3.66 -9.38 -11.48
N ASN A 47 -2.84 -10.08 -10.68
CA ASN A 47 -1.46 -9.72 -10.32
C ASN A 47 -1.35 -8.44 -9.46
N PHE A 48 -0.15 -8.21 -8.93
CA PHE A 48 0.20 -7.01 -8.17
C PHE A 48 1.59 -6.57 -8.59
N PHE A 49 1.91 -5.30 -8.33
CA PHE A 49 3.25 -4.77 -8.50
C PHE A 49 3.91 -4.70 -7.13
N ASP A 50 5.15 -5.14 -7.04
CA ASP A 50 5.96 -4.99 -5.84
C ASP A 50 7.33 -4.40 -6.18
N HIS A 51 7.86 -3.65 -5.22
CA HIS A 51 9.19 -3.08 -5.28
C HIS A 51 9.85 -3.24 -3.91
N ARG A 52 10.99 -3.91 -3.88
CA ARG A 52 11.75 -4.11 -2.64
C ARG A 52 12.62 -2.89 -2.37
N LEU A 53 12.47 -2.30 -1.19
CA LEU A 53 13.34 -1.23 -0.74
C LEU A 53 14.77 -1.73 -0.59
N ARG A 54 15.71 -0.98 -1.16
CA ARG A 54 17.14 -1.22 -1.01
C ARG A 54 17.67 -0.49 0.22
N HIS A 55 18.84 -0.90 0.69
CA HIS A 55 19.44 -0.38 1.94
C HIS A 55 19.72 1.12 1.92
N ASP A 56 19.88 1.69 0.72
CA ASP A 56 20.15 3.10 0.45
C ASP A 56 18.87 3.93 0.21
N GLU A 57 17.71 3.29 0.08
CA GLU A 57 16.44 3.99 -0.09
C GLU A 57 15.81 4.31 1.26
N SER A 58 15.47 5.58 1.48
CA SER A 58 14.80 6.01 2.69
C SER A 58 13.34 5.55 2.71
N LEU A 59 12.96 4.80 3.75
CA LEU A 59 11.55 4.44 4.01
C LEU A 59 10.66 5.69 4.06
N ALA A 60 11.17 6.77 4.66
CA ALA A 60 10.44 8.03 4.79
C ALA A 60 10.19 8.70 3.42
N GLU A 61 11.17 8.65 2.51
CA GLU A 61 11.00 9.19 1.15
C GLU A 61 9.94 8.40 0.37
N LYS A 62 9.94 7.07 0.51
CA LYS A 62 8.95 6.21 -0.15
C LYS A 62 7.56 6.40 0.45
N PHE A 63 7.47 6.53 1.76
CA PHE A 63 6.22 6.86 2.42
C PHE A 63 5.65 8.19 1.92
N ALA A 64 6.47 9.25 1.90
CA ALA A 64 6.08 10.56 1.36
C ALA A 64 5.64 10.48 -0.10
N TYR A 65 6.35 9.69 -0.93
CA TYR A 65 5.95 9.45 -2.32
C TYR A 65 4.56 8.83 -2.44
N ILE A 66 4.23 7.85 -1.59
CA ILE A 66 2.91 7.21 -1.61
C ILE A 66 1.83 8.20 -1.13
N CYS A 67 2.10 9.00 -0.09
CA CYS A 67 1.19 10.06 0.37
C CYS A 67 0.88 11.09 -0.71
N GLN A 68 1.84 11.38 -1.60
CA GLN A 68 1.60 12.28 -2.73
C GLN A 68 0.81 11.67 -3.89
N ASN A 69 0.65 10.34 -3.94
CA ASN A 69 0.00 9.70 -5.08
C ASN A 69 -1.44 10.20 -5.32
N PRO A 70 -2.31 10.36 -4.29
CA PRO A 70 -3.64 10.96 -4.46
C PRO A 70 -3.61 12.33 -5.16
N VAL A 71 -2.67 13.21 -4.78
CA VAL A 71 -2.48 14.53 -5.40
C VAL A 71 -2.05 14.37 -6.87
N ARG A 72 -1.07 13.49 -7.14
CA ARG A 72 -0.57 13.22 -8.50
C ARG A 72 -1.64 12.64 -9.43
N THR A 73 -2.58 11.87 -8.88
CA THR A 73 -3.73 11.31 -9.62
C THR A 73 -4.92 12.27 -9.69
N GLY A 74 -4.82 13.46 -9.09
CA GLY A 74 -5.86 14.49 -9.11
C GLY A 74 -7.08 14.18 -8.23
N LEU A 75 -6.94 13.29 -7.24
CA LEU A 75 -8.04 12.94 -6.33
C LEU A 75 -8.24 13.98 -5.22
N VAL A 76 -7.16 14.64 -4.82
CA VAL A 76 -7.13 15.72 -3.83
C VAL A 76 -6.15 16.80 -4.26
N GLN A 77 -6.31 18.01 -3.74
CA GLN A 77 -5.39 19.12 -4.01
C GLN A 77 -4.20 19.13 -3.03
N ASP A 78 -4.43 18.71 -1.78
CA ASP A 78 -3.41 18.51 -0.75
C ASP A 78 -3.37 17.04 -0.32
N GLU A 79 -2.19 16.51 0.01
CA GLU A 79 -2.05 15.13 0.50
C GLU A 79 -2.75 14.91 1.85
N GLN A 80 -2.85 15.97 2.67
CA GLN A 80 -3.55 15.95 3.95
C GLN A 80 -5.07 15.78 3.82
N ASP A 81 -5.62 16.13 2.65
CA ASP A 81 -7.05 15.94 2.37
C ASP A 81 -7.39 14.47 2.07
N TRP A 82 -6.39 13.58 1.94
CA TRP A 82 -6.62 12.17 1.65
C TRP A 82 -7.05 11.40 2.91
N PRO A 83 -8.31 10.95 3.02
CA PRO A 83 -8.81 10.35 4.26
C PRO A 83 -8.43 8.87 4.41
N TYR A 84 -7.86 8.25 3.38
CA TYR A 84 -7.60 6.80 3.31
C TYR A 84 -6.12 6.48 3.55
N VAL A 85 -5.58 7.01 4.64
CA VAL A 85 -4.26 6.67 5.16
C VAL A 85 -4.43 5.83 6.42
N PHE A 86 -3.88 4.62 6.44
CA PHE A 86 -3.86 3.76 7.62
C PHE A 86 -2.43 3.46 8.03
N LEU A 87 -2.10 3.79 9.28
CA LEU A 87 -0.82 3.51 9.91
C LEU A 87 -1.03 2.39 10.94
N ALA A 88 -0.45 1.23 10.68
CA ALA A 88 -0.44 0.13 11.64
C ALA A 88 0.82 0.24 12.51
N SER A 89 0.64 0.15 13.84
CA SER A 89 1.70 0.21 14.86
C SER A 89 1.99 -1.15 15.47
#